data_AF-A0AAE2SCS1-F1
#
_entry.id   AF-A0AAE2SCS1-F1
#
_cell.length_a   1.000
_cell.length_b   1.000
_cell.length_c   1.000
_cell.angle_alpha   90.00
_cell.angle_beta   90.00
_cell.angle_gamma   90.00
#
_symmetry.space_group_name_H-M   'P 1'
#
loop_
_entity.id
_entity.type
_entity.pdbx_description
1 polymer ?
#
loop_
_entity_poly.entity_id
_entity_poly.type
_entity_poly.pdbx_seq_one_letter_code
_entity_poly.pdbx_strand_id
1 'polypeptide(L)'
;MPSKQDILDLYFMDSRYKLIDIAAFLDRIDRHEGETDFRYDGFHKALEAMLNPGDKPRAQAVLEALSDHSDEPIPEATIQGAFGAARK
;
A
#
# COMPACT_ATOMS: atom_id res chain seq x y z
N MET A 1 -24.99 14.67 -7.02
CA MET A 1 -23.78 13.84 -6.79
C MET A 1 -23.22 13.46 -8.14
N PRO A 2 -21.88 13.40 -8.31
CA PRO A 2 -21.27 12.95 -9.56
C PRO A 2 -21.75 11.53 -9.87
N SER A 3 -21.96 11.25 -11.15
CA SER A 3 -22.25 9.91 -11.65
C SER A 3 -20.99 9.04 -11.64
N LYS A 4 -21.16 7.73 -11.87
CA LYS A 4 -20.02 6.83 -12.07
C LYS A 4 -19.15 7.27 -13.25
N GLN A 5 -19.77 7.79 -14.31
CA GLN A 5 -19.07 8.25 -15.50
C GLN A 5 -18.23 9.50 -15.19
N ASP A 6 -18.80 10.48 -14.46
CA ASP A 6 -18.05 11.67 -14.06
C ASP A 6 -16.79 11.32 -13.25
N ILE A 7 -16.90 10.31 -12.36
CA ILE A 7 -15.75 9.82 -11.57
C ILE A 7 -14.71 9.14 -12.47
N LEU A 8 -15.15 8.31 -13.42
CA LEU A 8 -14.23 7.66 -14.36
C LEU A 8 -13.51 8.70 -15.22
N ASP A 9 -14.23 9.67 -15.76
CA ASP A 9 -13.64 10.72 -16.60
C ASP A 9 -12.60 11.56 -15.83
N LEU A 10 -12.85 11.83 -14.54
CA LEU A 10 -11.94 12.58 -13.68
C LEU A 10 -10.71 11.77 -13.23
N TYR A 11 -10.88 10.50 -12.85
CA TYR A 11 -9.85 9.76 -12.08
C TYR A 11 -9.27 8.52 -12.78
N PHE A 12 -9.87 8.05 -13.87
CA PHE A 12 -9.45 6.79 -14.50
C PHE A 12 -8.02 6.85 -15.01
N MET A 13 -7.62 7.93 -15.70
CA MET A 13 -6.29 8.02 -16.30
C MET A 13 -5.17 8.03 -15.27
N ASP A 14 -5.34 8.76 -14.17
CA ASP A 14 -4.40 8.78 -13.06
C ASP A 14 -4.35 7.42 -12.33
N SER A 15 -5.51 6.82 -12.07
CA SER A 15 -5.60 5.49 -11.43
C SER A 15 -4.94 4.40 -12.30
N ARG A 16 -5.15 4.46 -13.63
CA ARG A 16 -4.52 3.55 -14.60
C ARG A 16 -3.01 3.68 -14.59
N TYR A 17 -2.49 4.91 -14.58
CA TYR A 17 -1.05 5.17 -14.50
C TYR A 17 -0.46 4.55 -13.22
N LYS A 18 -1.10 4.77 -12.06
CA LYS A 18 -0.65 4.21 -10.78
C LYS A 18 -0.60 2.68 -10.78
N LEU A 19 -1.58 2.01 -11.39
CA LEU A 19 -1.56 0.55 -11.53
C LEU A 19 -0.35 0.06 -12.35
N ILE A 20 -0.03 0.74 -13.45
CA ILE A 20 1.14 0.40 -14.29
C ILE A 20 2.44 0.65 -13.53
N ASP A 21 2.53 1.75 -12.79
CA ASP A 21 3.73 2.09 -12.02
C ASP A 21 3.98 1.08 -10.88
N ILE A 22 2.92 0.65 -10.19
CA ILE A 22 2.99 -0.42 -9.19
C ILE A 22 3.47 -1.74 -9.81
N ALA A 23 2.91 -2.15 -10.95
CA ALA A 23 3.35 -3.36 -11.64
C ALA A 23 4.84 -3.27 -12.04
N ALA A 24 5.25 -2.13 -12.61
CA ALA A 24 6.63 -1.91 -13.00
C ALA A 24 7.59 -1.86 -11.79
N PHE A 25 7.13 -1.41 -10.61
CA PHE A 25 7.89 -1.51 -9.37
C PHE A 25 8.14 -2.97 -8.98
N LEU A 26 7.10 -3.81 -8.98
CA LEU A 26 7.23 -5.24 -8.68
C LEU A 26 8.15 -5.94 -9.68
N ASP A 27 7.98 -5.67 -10.99
CA ASP A 27 8.87 -6.21 -12.03
C ASP A 27 10.34 -5.81 -11.81
N ARG A 28 10.60 -4.64 -11.21
CA ARG A 28 11.98 -4.21 -10.88
C ARG A 28 12.53 -5.01 -9.72
N ILE A 29 11.74 -5.28 -8.68
CA ILE A 29 12.16 -6.13 -7.56
C ILE A 29 12.52 -7.52 -8.08
N ASP A 30 11.63 -8.14 -8.84
CA ASP A 30 11.79 -9.53 -9.33
C ASP A 30 12.99 -9.70 -10.28
N ARG A 31 13.50 -8.62 -10.88
CA ARG A 31 14.66 -8.62 -11.78
C ARG A 31 16.02 -8.53 -11.11
N HIS A 32 16.07 -8.24 -9.80
CA HIS A 32 17.34 -8.07 -9.09
C HIS A 32 17.53 -9.19 -8.07
N GLU A 33 18.78 -9.60 -7.87
CA GLU A 33 19.15 -10.64 -6.89
C GLU A 33 19.18 -10.07 -5.45
N GLY A 34 18.96 -10.94 -4.47
CA GLY A 34 19.01 -10.62 -3.04
C GLY A 34 17.69 -10.89 -2.32
N GLU A 35 17.76 -10.86 -0.99
CA GLU A 35 16.57 -11.03 -0.14
C GLU A 35 15.74 -9.75 -0.07
N THR A 36 14.42 -9.90 -0.10
CA THR A 36 13.50 -8.80 0.17
C THR A 36 13.44 -8.48 1.67
N ASP A 37 12.85 -7.34 2.01
CA ASP A 37 12.57 -6.98 3.42
C ASP A 37 11.07 -6.83 3.69
N PHE A 38 10.74 -6.53 4.94
CA PHE A 38 9.38 -6.34 5.45
C PHE A 38 8.49 -5.41 4.60
N ARG A 39 9.06 -4.49 3.82
CA ARG A 39 8.30 -3.59 2.93
C ARG A 39 7.69 -4.36 1.76
N TYR A 40 8.36 -5.38 1.24
CA TYR A 40 7.84 -6.22 0.16
C TYR A 40 6.60 -6.99 0.63
N ASP A 41 6.71 -7.66 1.78
CA ASP A 41 5.59 -8.39 2.40
C ASP A 41 4.44 -7.45 2.79
N GLY A 42 4.77 -6.28 3.34
CA GLY A 42 3.79 -5.25 3.69
C GLY A 42 3.04 -4.75 2.45
N PHE A 43 3.73 -4.55 1.34
CA PHE A 43 3.13 -4.10 0.09
C PHE A 43 2.19 -5.15 -0.51
N HIS A 44 2.57 -6.43 -0.52
CA HIS A 44 1.69 -7.51 -0.96
C HIS A 44 0.42 -7.64 -0.09
N LYS A 45 0.56 -7.53 1.24
CA LYS A 45 -0.60 -7.48 2.15
C LYS A 45 -1.52 -6.30 1.84
N ALA A 46 -0.96 -5.14 1.50
CA ALA A 46 -1.75 -3.97 1.13
C ALA A 46 -2.50 -4.17 -0.20
N LEU A 47 -1.88 -4.82 -1.20
CA LEU A 47 -2.57 -5.18 -2.45
C LEU A 47 -3.73 -6.16 -2.19
N GLU A 48 -3.51 -7.17 -1.35
CA GLU A 48 -4.55 -8.11 -0.95
C GLU A 48 -5.71 -7.38 -0.23
N ALA A 49 -5.39 -6.50 0.72
CA ALA A 49 -6.38 -5.69 1.43
C ALA A 49 -7.17 -4.75 0.50
N MET A 50 -6.54 -4.22 -0.56
CA MET A 50 -7.22 -3.40 -1.57
C MET A 50 -8.25 -4.22 -2.37
N LEU A 51 -7.92 -5.46 -2.71
CA LEU A 51 -8.77 -6.35 -3.49
C LEU A 51 -9.91 -6.93 -2.64
N ASN A 52 -9.61 -7.24 -1.36
CA ASN A 52 -10.52 -7.89 -0.43
C ASN A 52 -10.73 -7.06 0.86
N PRO A 53 -11.32 -5.85 0.79
CA PRO A 53 -11.38 -4.93 1.93
C PRO A 53 -12.45 -5.31 2.99
N GLY A 54 -13.25 -6.35 2.74
CA GLY A 54 -14.41 -6.69 3.56
C GLY A 54 -15.41 -5.53 3.61
N ASP A 55 -15.84 -5.16 4.83
CA ASP A 55 -16.80 -4.08 5.06
C ASP A 55 -16.16 -2.67 5.06
N LYS A 56 -14.84 -2.57 4.84
CA LYS A 56 -14.11 -1.29 4.89
C LYS A 56 -14.00 -0.66 3.49
N PRO A 57 -13.87 0.67 3.40
CA PRO A 57 -13.39 1.32 2.18
C PRO A 57 -11.97 0.84 1.83
N ARG A 58 -11.69 0.65 0.53
CA ARG A 58 -10.38 0.18 0.05
C ARG A 58 -9.20 1.01 0.56
N ALA A 59 -9.34 2.35 0.55
CA ALA A 59 -8.31 3.25 1.03
C ALA A 59 -7.98 3.04 2.51
N GLN A 60 -9.00 2.79 3.34
CA GLN A 60 -8.82 2.47 4.75
C GLN A 60 -8.13 1.11 4.92
N ALA A 61 -8.57 0.08 4.19
CA ALA A 61 -7.97 -1.25 4.26
C ALA A 61 -6.48 -1.24 3.89
N VAL A 62 -6.11 -0.50 2.85
CA VAL A 62 -4.71 -0.32 2.43
C VAL A 62 -3.90 0.42 3.49
N LEU A 63 -4.43 1.52 4.03
CA LEU A 63 -3.75 2.29 5.08
C LEU A 63 -3.47 1.41 6.30
N GLU A 64 -4.51 0.75 6.82
CA GLU A 64 -4.40 -0.10 8.00
C GLU A 64 -3.47 -1.30 7.79
N ALA A 65 -3.41 -1.87 6.58
CA ALA A 65 -2.47 -2.94 6.27
C ALA A 65 -0.99 -2.51 6.36
N LEU A 66 -0.71 -1.22 6.17
CA LEU A 66 0.62 -0.63 6.20
C LEU A 66 0.96 0.08 7.53
N SER A 67 -0.04 0.29 8.38
CA SER A 67 0.10 0.92 9.69
C SER A 67 0.72 -0.02 10.73
N ASP A 68 1.44 0.58 11.66
CA ASP A 68 1.74 -0.04 12.95
C ASP A 68 0.53 0.09 13.87
N HIS A 69 0.12 -1.01 14.49
CA HIS A 69 -1.02 -1.08 15.42
C HIS A 69 -0.55 -1.33 16.86
N SER A 70 0.75 -1.25 17.14
CA SER A 70 1.25 -1.36 18.50
C SER A 70 0.76 -0.17 19.34
N ASP A 71 0.08 -0.47 20.44
CA ASP A 71 -0.30 0.55 21.43
C ASP A 71 0.83 0.83 22.44
N GLU A 72 1.81 -0.07 22.51
CA GLU A 72 2.99 0.08 23.37
C GLU A 72 4.10 0.86 22.62
N PRO A 73 4.51 2.04 23.12
CA PRO A 73 5.56 2.80 22.48
C PRO A 73 6.92 2.11 22.64
N ILE A 74 7.76 2.24 21.62
CA ILE A 74 9.16 1.81 21.72
C ILE A 74 9.90 2.64 22.78
N PRO A 75 10.88 2.07 23.51
CA PRO A 75 11.58 2.78 24.59
C PRO A 75 12.31 4.06 24.17
N GLU A 76 12.83 4.08 22.94
CA GLU A 76 13.51 5.23 22.36
C GLU A 76 13.27 5.26 20.85
N ALA A 77 13.04 6.45 20.29
CA ALA A 77 12.87 6.64 18.85
C ALA A 77 14.22 6.47 18.14
N THR A 78 14.37 5.38 17.38
CA THR A 78 15.61 5.08 16.66
C THR A 78 15.78 5.89 15.37
N ILE A 79 14.67 6.35 14.78
CA ILE A 79 14.63 7.22 13.60
C ILE A 79 13.45 8.18 13.67
N GLN A 80 13.53 9.29 12.92
CA GLN A 80 12.42 10.21 12.71
C GLN A 80 11.78 9.95 11.33
N GLY A 81 11.23 8.75 11.10
CA GLY A 81 10.64 8.38 9.82
C GLY A 81 9.63 7.24 9.89
N ALA A 82 8.56 7.35 9.12
CA ALA A 82 7.62 6.26 8.89
C ALA A 82 8.05 5.45 7.66
N PHE A 83 8.10 4.13 7.79
CA PHE A 83 8.46 3.25 6.67
C PHE A 83 7.27 2.97 5.72
N GLY A 84 6.05 3.27 6.14
CA GLY A 84 4.84 2.94 5.37
C GLY A 84 4.62 1.43 5.24
N ALA A 85 5.18 0.63 6.15
CA ALA A 85 4.93 -0.79 6.38
C ALA A 85 5.47 -1.12 7.78
N ALA A 86 4.68 -1.78 8.62
CA ALA A 86 5.12 -2.20 9.95
C ALA A 86 6.04 -3.44 9.86
N ARG A 87 7.16 -3.42 10.60
CA ARG A 87 7.94 -4.63 10.88
C ARG A 87 7.14 -5.45 11.88
N LYS A 88 6.64 -6.61 11.45
CA LYS A 88 6.06 -7.59 12.39
C LYS A 88 7.15 -8.45 12.99
#